data_AF-A0A836JGH2-F1
#
_entry.id   AF-A0A836JGH2-F1
#
_cell.length_a   1.000
_cell.length_b   1.000
_cell.length_c   1.000
_cell.angle_alpha   90.00
_cell.angle_beta   90.00
_cell.angle_gamma   90.00
#
_symmetry.space_group_name_H-M   'P 1'
#
loop_
_entity.id
_entity.type
_entity.pdbx_description
1 polymer ?
#
loop_
_entity_poly.entity_id
_entity_poly.type
_entity_poly.pdbx_seq_one_letter_code
_entity_poly.pdbx_strand_id
1 'polypeptide(L)'
;IPFKFEEPIYGTTDSKFIDYMTPTYILGISFLLAITVSTTVIIADRMEGVWDRSIVQGRVRTEEILLSHILIQSVVIIIHTAMITLLIFPIWGLECKGPMFTVIGLTFLSGFCGLMFGTILHMMQFRYQRKVIQDKPF
;
A
#
# COMPACT_ATOMS: atom_id res chain seq x y z
N ILE A 1 -0.74 52.49 -10.80
CA ILE A 1 -2.09 51.89 -10.66
C ILE A 1 -2.04 50.87 -9.53
N PRO A 2 -2.79 51.04 -8.43
CA PRO A 2 -2.78 50.06 -7.35
C PRO A 2 -3.64 48.85 -7.75
N PHE A 3 -3.03 47.68 -7.71
CA PHE A 3 -3.66 46.40 -8.02
C PHE A 3 -4.55 45.99 -6.83
N LYS A 4 -5.87 46.06 -6.99
CA LYS A 4 -6.83 45.54 -6.02
C LYS A 4 -6.98 44.03 -6.23
N PHE A 5 -6.50 43.24 -5.28
CA PHE A 5 -6.82 41.81 -5.19
C PHE A 5 -8.25 41.67 -4.67
N GLU A 6 -9.14 41.16 -5.51
CA GLU A 6 -10.49 40.74 -5.12
C GLU A 6 -10.41 39.39 -4.38
N GLU A 7 -11.35 39.13 -3.47
CA GLU A 7 -11.39 37.89 -2.70
C GLU A 7 -11.51 36.66 -3.63
N PRO A 8 -10.61 35.67 -3.51
CA PRO A 8 -10.64 34.51 -4.38
C PRO A 8 -11.90 33.67 -4.17
N ILE A 9 -12.64 33.45 -5.26
CA ILE A 9 -13.86 32.61 -5.31
C ILE A 9 -13.53 31.13 -5.00
N TYR A 10 -12.28 30.72 -5.20
CA TYR A 10 -11.73 29.42 -4.80
C TYR A 10 -10.39 29.60 -4.07
N GLY A 11 -10.38 29.29 -2.76
CA GLY A 11 -9.21 29.34 -1.89
C GLY A 11 -9.17 30.56 -0.98
N THR A 12 -8.51 30.44 0.19
CA THR A 12 -8.22 31.56 1.08
C THR A 12 -6.87 32.17 0.71
N THR A 13 -6.72 33.48 0.90
CA THR A 13 -5.48 34.25 0.67
C THR A 13 -4.30 33.81 1.54
N ASP A 14 -4.54 32.88 2.48
CA ASP A 14 -3.63 32.39 3.51
C ASP A 14 -3.36 30.87 3.36
N SER A 15 -3.37 30.35 2.13
CA SER A 15 -3.06 28.93 1.88
C SER A 15 -1.62 28.61 2.29
N LYS A 16 -1.47 27.81 3.36
CA LYS A 16 -0.16 27.40 3.86
C LYS A 16 0.39 26.30 2.96
N PHE A 17 1.71 26.31 2.76
CA PHE A 17 2.43 25.26 2.01
C PHE A 17 2.12 23.83 2.50
N ILE A 18 1.78 23.69 3.79
CA ILE A 18 1.40 22.41 4.41
C ILE A 18 0.14 21.83 3.78
N ASP A 19 -0.85 22.64 3.40
CA ASP A 19 -2.11 22.16 2.83
C ASP A 19 -1.91 21.47 1.47
N TYR A 20 -0.90 21.90 0.71
CA TYR A 20 -0.48 21.26 -0.54
C TYR A 20 0.30 19.96 -0.31
N MET A 21 1.01 19.86 0.81
CA MET A 21 1.84 18.70 1.16
C MET A 21 1.04 17.57 1.83
N THR A 22 0.00 17.92 2.60
CA THR A 22 -0.92 17.00 3.28
C THR A 22 -1.37 15.80 2.43
N PRO A 23 -1.91 15.97 1.20
CA PRO A 23 -2.37 14.84 0.40
C PRO A 23 -1.24 13.87 0.03
N THR A 24 -0.05 14.39 -0.25
CA THR A 24 1.13 13.59 -0.59
C THR A 24 1.57 12.73 0.60
N TYR A 25 1.60 13.30 1.81
CA TYR A 25 1.97 12.56 3.02
C TYR A 25 0.97 11.44 3.34
N ILE A 26 -0.33 11.71 3.21
CA ILE A 26 -1.39 10.71 3.44
C ILE A 26 -1.22 9.52 2.50
N LEU A 27 -1.02 9.76 1.20
CA LEU A 27 -0.81 8.70 0.21
C LEU A 27 0.52 7.95 0.46
N GLY A 28 1.60 8.67 0.76
CA GLY A 28 2.90 8.07 1.04
C GLY A 28 2.89 7.14 2.25
N ILE A 29 2.28 7.58 3.36
CA ILE A 29 2.14 6.76 4.57
C ILE A 29 1.24 5.55 4.31
N SER A 30 0.13 5.72 3.58
CA SER A 30 -0.74 4.61 3.19
C SER A 30 0.01 3.55 2.38
N PHE A 31 0.82 3.98 1.42
CA PHE A 31 1.64 3.10 0.59
C PHE A 31 2.67 2.32 1.41
N LEU A 32 3.39 3.00 2.31
CA LEU A 32 4.37 2.37 3.18
C LEU A 32 3.73 1.34 4.13
N LEU A 33 2.60 1.69 4.74
CA LEU A 33 1.84 0.78 5.59
C LEU A 33 1.38 -0.46 4.83
N ALA A 34 0.87 -0.30 3.60
CA ALA A 34 0.46 -1.41 2.76
C ALA A 34 1.63 -2.36 2.45
N ILE A 35 2.81 -1.83 2.11
CA ILE A 35 4.03 -2.64 1.90
C ILE A 35 4.40 -3.40 3.17
N THR A 36 4.39 -2.74 4.32
CA THR A 36 4.71 -3.37 5.60
C THR A 36 3.77 -4.53 5.89
N VAL A 37 2.46 -4.32 5.75
CA VAL A 37 1.43 -5.36 5.98
C VAL A 37 1.60 -6.55 5.02
N SER A 38 1.82 -6.30 3.72
CA SER A 38 2.08 -7.38 2.77
C SER A 38 3.31 -8.20 3.18
N THR A 39 4.37 -7.51 3.56
CA THR A 39 5.65 -8.14 3.88
C THR A 39 5.55 -8.97 5.16
N THR A 40 4.88 -8.46 6.19
CA THR A 40 4.72 -9.18 7.47
C THR A 40 3.89 -10.45 7.33
N VAL A 41 2.79 -10.42 6.56
CA VAL A 41 1.96 -11.61 6.28
C VAL A 41 2.79 -12.68 5.60
N ILE A 42 3.52 -12.30 4.55
CA ILE A 42 4.32 -13.26 3.78
C ILE A 42 5.47 -13.83 4.63
N ILE A 43 6.11 -13.00 5.46
CA ILE A 43 7.16 -13.46 6.37
C ILE A 43 6.60 -14.44 7.40
N ALA A 44 5.41 -14.17 7.97
CA ALA A 44 4.77 -15.06 8.93
C ALA A 44 4.53 -16.45 8.31
N ASP A 45 3.96 -16.52 7.10
CA ASP A 45 3.75 -17.77 6.37
C ASP A 45 5.06 -18.53 6.09
N ARG A 46 6.16 -17.79 5.92
CA ARG A 46 7.50 -18.38 5.76
C ARG A 46 8.06 -18.91 7.07
N MET A 47 7.86 -18.21 8.19
CA MET A 47 8.31 -18.65 9.51
C MET A 47 7.60 -19.93 9.97
N GLU A 48 6.32 -20.09 9.60
CA GLU A 48 5.55 -21.31 9.87
C GLU A 48 5.97 -22.50 9.00
N GLY A 49 6.83 -22.28 8.01
CA GLY A 49 7.29 -23.32 7.09
C GLY A 49 6.19 -23.81 6.15
N VAL A 50 5.08 -23.07 6.00
CA VAL A 50 3.96 -23.41 5.11
C VAL A 50 4.45 -23.60 3.68
N TRP A 51 5.37 -22.74 3.25
CA TRP A 51 6.00 -22.81 1.94
C TRP A 51 6.86 -24.06 1.75
N ASP A 52 7.65 -24.44 2.76
CA ASP A 52 8.55 -25.60 2.70
C ASP A 52 7.76 -26.92 2.69
N ARG A 53 6.69 -26.99 3.49
CA ARG A 53 5.77 -28.14 3.48
C ARG A 53 5.01 -28.26 2.17
N SER A 54 4.58 -27.13 1.60
CA SER A 54 3.82 -27.11 0.34
C SER A 54 4.67 -27.55 -0.86
N ILE A 55 5.97 -27.23 -0.87
CA ILE A 55 6.88 -27.69 -1.94
C ILE A 55 7.28 -29.16 -1.79
N VAL A 56 7.47 -29.65 -0.56
CA VAL A 56 7.80 -31.07 -0.30
C VAL A 56 6.64 -32.00 -0.67
N GLN A 57 5.41 -31.52 -0.55
CA GLN A 57 4.21 -32.24 -1.02
C GLN A 57 4.12 -32.36 -2.56
N GLY A 58 5.08 -31.81 -3.32
CA GLY A 58 5.31 -32.13 -4.73
C GLY A 58 4.21 -31.71 -5.72
N ARG A 59 3.12 -31.10 -5.25
CA ARG A 59 1.96 -30.74 -6.07
C ARG A 59 1.64 -29.25 -6.13
N VAL A 60 2.15 -28.44 -5.20
CA VAL A 60 1.79 -27.02 -5.10
C VAL A 60 2.83 -26.16 -5.78
N ARG A 61 2.42 -25.43 -6.81
CA ARG A 61 3.31 -24.51 -7.49
C ARG A 61 3.48 -23.24 -6.65
N THR A 62 4.69 -22.69 -6.59
CA THR A 62 4.95 -21.38 -5.95
C THR A 62 3.98 -20.29 -6.44
N GLU A 63 3.57 -20.38 -7.71
CA GLU A 63 2.60 -19.48 -8.35
C GLU A 63 1.20 -19.56 -7.72
N GLU A 64 0.74 -20.73 -7.28
CA GLU A 64 -0.58 -20.92 -6.67
C GLU A 64 -0.65 -20.33 -5.25
N ILE A 65 0.43 -20.47 -4.48
CA ILE A 65 0.52 -19.89 -3.12
C ILE A 65 0.52 -18.36 -3.20
N LEU A 66 1.21 -17.80 -4.20
CA LEU A 66 1.21 -16.35 -4.49
C LEU A 66 -0.19 -15.86 -4.87
N LEU A 67 -0.93 -16.62 -5.67
CA LEU A 67 -2.29 -16.26 -6.06
C LEU A 67 -3.22 -16.19 -4.85
N SER A 68 -3.15 -17.16 -3.95
CA SER A 68 -3.90 -17.15 -2.68
C SER A 68 -3.58 -15.91 -1.83
N HIS A 69 -2.31 -15.52 -1.77
CA HIS A 69 -1.90 -14.30 -1.07
C HIS A 69 -2.46 -13.04 -1.70
N ILE A 70 -2.45 -12.92 -3.03
CA ILE A 70 -3.01 -11.77 -3.74
C ILE A 70 -4.51 -11.64 -3.45
N LEU A 71 -5.24 -12.76 -3.38
CA LEU A 71 -6.66 -12.75 -3.02
C LEU A 71 -6.88 -12.26 -1.58
N ILE A 72 -6.12 -12.77 -0.61
CA ILE A 72 -6.25 -12.34 0.80
C ILE A 72 -5.89 -10.87 0.94
N GLN A 73 -4.82 -10.42 0.29
CA GLN A 73 -4.37 -9.03 0.29
C GLN A 73 -5.38 -8.09 -0.38
N SER A 74 -6.14 -8.57 -1.37
CA SER A 74 -7.25 -7.82 -1.98
C SER A 74 -8.42 -7.55 -1.02
N VAL A 75 -8.58 -8.36 0.04
CA VAL A 75 -9.55 -8.10 1.11
C VAL A 75 -8.96 -7.15 2.14
N VAL A 76 -7.69 -7.34 2.50
CA VAL A 76 -6.97 -6.49 3.45
C VAL A 76 -6.91 -5.03 2.99
N ILE A 77 -6.77 -4.78 1.68
CA ILE A 77 -6.75 -3.40 1.15
C ILE A 77 -8.07 -2.65 1.36
N ILE A 78 -9.20 -3.37 1.38
CA ILE A 78 -10.53 -2.77 1.64
C ILE A 78 -10.57 -2.29 3.09
N ILE A 79 -10.10 -3.12 4.03
CA ILE A 79 -10.01 -2.78 5.46
C ILE A 79 -9.04 -1.61 5.66
N HIS A 80 -7.87 -1.65 5.03
CA HIS A 80 -6.87 -0.57 5.09
C HIS A 80 -7.44 0.77 4.58
N THR A 81 -8.12 0.74 3.43
CA THR A 81 -8.75 1.94 2.84
C THR A 81 -9.86 2.49 3.75
N ALA A 82 -10.67 1.62 4.36
CA ALA A 82 -11.69 2.02 5.31
C ALA A 82 -11.06 2.66 6.56
N MET A 83 -9.99 2.07 7.10
CA MET A 83 -9.27 2.59 8.27
C MET A 83 -8.67 3.97 8.00
N ILE A 84 -7.99 4.15 6.86
CA ILE A 84 -7.41 5.44 6.46
C ILE A 84 -8.50 6.51 6.29
N THR A 85 -9.61 6.16 5.64
CA THR A 85 -10.74 7.08 5.43
C THR A 85 -11.32 7.53 6.78
N LEU A 86 -11.53 6.59 7.71
CA LEU A 86 -12.05 6.86 9.05
C LEU A 86 -11.06 7.66 9.93
N LEU A 87 -9.77 7.64 9.65
CA LEU A 87 -8.79 8.48 10.34
C LEU A 87 -8.77 9.91 9.78
N ILE A 88 -8.80 10.08 8.46
CA ILE A 88 -8.66 11.40 7.81
C ILE A 88 -9.85 12.33 8.12
N PHE A 89 -11.08 11.82 8.09
CA PHE A 89 -12.28 12.64 8.32
C PHE A 89 -12.36 13.28 9.72
N PRO A 90 -12.29 12.52 10.83
CA PRO A 90 -12.44 13.07 12.17
C PRO A 90 -11.14 13.65 12.75
N ILE A 91 -9.96 13.12 12.41
CA ILE A 91 -8.69 13.56 13.05
C ILE A 91 -8.14 14.83 12.42
N TRP A 92 -8.24 14.95 11.09
CA TRP A 92 -7.71 16.10 10.37
C TRP A 92 -8.76 17.18 10.08
N GLY A 93 -10.06 16.89 10.30
CA GLY A 93 -11.13 17.86 10.09
C GLY A 93 -11.12 18.46 8.68
N LEU A 94 -10.65 17.69 7.70
CA LEU A 94 -10.37 18.20 6.36
C LEU A 94 -11.68 18.49 5.66
N GLU A 95 -12.02 19.78 5.48
CA GLU A 95 -13.10 20.20 4.59
C GLU A 95 -12.71 19.85 3.15
N CYS A 96 -13.00 18.62 2.73
CA CYS A 96 -12.87 18.20 1.35
C CYS A 96 -13.87 19.01 0.49
N LYS A 97 -13.43 20.16 -0.02
CA LYS A 97 -14.17 20.93 -1.05
C LYS A 97 -14.17 20.23 -2.42
N GLY A 98 -13.51 19.08 -2.53
CA GLY A 98 -13.51 18.20 -3.70
C GLY A 98 -14.35 16.93 -3.50
N PRO A 99 -14.58 16.15 -4.56
CA PRO A 99 -15.34 14.91 -4.49
C PRO A 99 -14.62 13.88 -3.62
N MET A 100 -15.25 13.49 -2.52
CA MET A 100 -14.72 12.52 -1.56
C MET A 100 -14.34 11.18 -2.21
N PHE A 101 -15.08 10.81 -3.26
CA PHE A 101 -14.85 9.60 -4.04
C PHE A 101 -13.45 9.55 -4.66
N THR A 102 -12.91 10.68 -5.09
CA THR A 102 -11.59 10.76 -5.71
C THR A 102 -10.49 10.42 -4.70
N VAL A 103 -10.61 10.91 -3.47
CA VAL A 103 -9.64 10.61 -2.39
C VAL A 103 -9.67 9.12 -2.05
N ILE A 104 -10.87 8.55 -1.89
CA ILE A 104 -11.05 7.12 -1.60
C ILE A 104 -10.46 6.27 -2.72
N GLY A 105 -10.73 6.61 -3.98
CA GLY A 105 -10.19 5.91 -5.16
C GLY A 105 -8.66 5.99 -5.24
N LEU A 106 -8.08 7.16 -4.98
CA LEU A 106 -6.62 7.36 -4.96
C LEU A 106 -5.95 6.58 -3.84
N THR A 107 -6.52 6.58 -2.63
CA THR A 107 -5.99 5.82 -1.49
C THR A 107 -6.08 4.32 -1.74
N PHE A 108 -7.19 3.84 -2.29
CA PHE A 108 -7.37 2.43 -2.64
C PHE A 108 -6.33 1.99 -3.69
N LEU A 109 -6.17 2.77 -4.76
CA LEU A 109 -5.22 2.46 -5.83
C LEU A 109 -3.77 2.53 -5.33
N SER A 110 -3.45 3.51 -4.49
CA SER A 110 -2.14 3.65 -3.86
C SER A 110 -1.81 2.44 -2.98
N GLY A 111 -2.73 2.01 -2.11
CA GLY A 111 -2.48 0.84 -1.27
C GLY A 111 -2.46 -0.46 -2.06
N PHE A 112 -3.29 -0.61 -3.11
CA PHE A 112 -3.21 -1.76 -4.02
C PHE A 112 -1.83 -1.85 -4.68
N CYS A 113 -1.30 -0.72 -5.14
CA CYS A 113 0.05 -0.62 -5.69
C CYS A 113 1.11 -1.05 -4.66
N GLY A 114 1.00 -0.59 -3.41
CA GLY A 114 1.94 -0.96 -2.33
C GLY A 114 1.96 -2.45 -2.03
N LEU A 115 0.80 -3.11 -2.01
CA LEU A 115 0.70 -4.56 -1.82
C LEU A 115 1.38 -5.32 -2.96
N MET A 116 1.12 -4.92 -4.21
CA MET A 116 1.73 -5.55 -5.39
C MET A 116 3.26 -5.39 -5.36
N PHE A 117 3.79 -4.23 -4.96
CA PHE A 117 5.22 -4.07 -4.75
C PHE A 117 5.77 -4.99 -3.66
N GLY A 118 5.09 -5.11 -2.52
CA GLY A 118 5.50 -6.00 -1.42
C GLY A 118 5.61 -7.47 -1.85
N THR A 119 4.62 -7.97 -2.60
CA THR A 119 4.64 -9.35 -3.11
C THR A 119 5.78 -9.59 -4.11
N ILE A 120 6.04 -8.65 -5.02
CA ILE A 120 7.11 -8.74 -6.03
C ILE A 120 8.48 -8.75 -5.35
N LEU A 121 8.70 -7.84 -4.39
CA LEU A 121 9.97 -7.77 -3.66
C LEU A 121 10.27 -9.09 -2.95
N HIS A 122 9.27 -9.67 -2.29
CA HIS A 122 9.43 -10.97 -1.65
C HIS A 122 9.68 -12.09 -2.68
N MET A 123 8.96 -12.11 -3.81
CA MET A 123 9.17 -13.10 -4.87
C MET A 123 10.59 -13.03 -5.42
N MET A 124 11.10 -11.83 -5.68
CA MET A 124 12.47 -11.61 -6.16
C MET A 124 13.50 -12.13 -5.16
N GLN A 125 13.33 -11.81 -3.87
CA GLN A 125 14.20 -12.31 -2.81
C GLN A 125 14.16 -13.84 -2.72
N PHE A 126 13.00 -14.46 -2.85
CA PHE A 126 12.86 -15.91 -2.84
C PHE A 126 13.56 -16.57 -4.04
N ARG A 127 13.42 -16.01 -5.24
CA ARG A 127 14.13 -16.50 -6.44
C ARG A 127 15.65 -16.36 -6.29
N TYR A 128 16.11 -15.27 -5.69
CA TYR A 128 17.52 -15.05 -5.41
C TYR A 128 18.06 -16.10 -4.44
N GLN A 129 17.39 -16.35 -3.30
CA GLN A 129 17.79 -17.37 -2.34
C GLN A 129 17.82 -18.78 -2.96
N ARG A 130 16.86 -19.12 -3.83
CA ARG A 130 16.84 -20.42 -4.52
C ARG A 130 18.05 -20.59 -5.45
N LYS A 131 18.42 -19.56 -6.23
CA LYS A 131 19.62 -19.61 -7.07
C LYS A 131 20.89 -19.78 -6.25
N VAL A 132 21.03 -19.01 -5.16
CA VAL A 132 22.19 -19.08 -4.27
C VAL A 132 22.35 -20.47 -3.63
N ILE A 133 21.25 -21.13 -3.25
CA ILE A 133 21.30 -22.49 -2.68
C ILE A 133 21.69 -23.53 -3.75
N GLN A 134 21.25 -23.38 -5.00
CA GLN A 134 21.62 -24.30 -6.08
C GLN A 134 23.06 -24.11 -6.59
N ASP A 135 23.59 -22.89 -6.53
CA ASP A 135 24.97 -22.58 -6.93
C ASP A 135 26.01 -22.87 -5.84
N LYS A 136 25.61 -23.37 -4.65
CA LYS A 136 26.59 -23.80 -3.65
C LYS A 136 27.29 -25.07 -4.15
N PRO A 137 28.62 -25.07 -4.33
CA PRO A 137 29.35 -26.32 -4.46
C PRO A 137 29.17 -27.10 -3.15
N PHE A 138 28.82 -28.38 -3.27
CA PHE A 138 28.87 -29.33 -2.15
C PHE A 138 30.30 -29.43 -1.61
#